data_AF-A0A7C5BEC3-F1
#
_entry.id   AF-A0A7C5BEC3-F1
#
_cell.length_a   1.000
_cell.length_b   1.000
_cell.length_c   1.000
_cell.angle_alpha   90.00
_cell.angle_beta   90.00
_cell.angle_gamma   90.00
#
_symmetry.space_group_name_H-M   'P 1'
#
loop_
_entity.id
_entity.type
_entity.pdbx_description
1 polymer ?
#
loop_
_entity_poly.entity_id
_entity_poly.type
_entity_poly.pdbx_seq_one_letter_code
_entity_poly.pdbx_strand_id
1 'polypeptide(L)' 'SGPAFERINSGEIDEFLVSNTIPLKEQSSKIKVLSTASLLGEVIRRINNNESVNSLFN' A
#
# COMPACT_ATOMS: atom_id res chain seq x y z
N SER A 1 -11.65 -4.07 -8.13
CA SER A 1 -12.27 -4.95 -9.15
C SER A 1 -13.75 -4.65 -9.22
N GLY A 2 -14.43 -5.13 -10.28
CA GLY A 2 -15.84 -4.80 -10.50
C GLY A 2 -16.05 -3.28 -10.56
N PRO A 3 -17.14 -2.75 -9.98
CA PRO A 3 -17.47 -1.32 -10.00
C PRO A 3 -16.72 -0.50 -8.93
N ALA A 4 -15.57 -0.98 -8.42
CA ALA A 4 -14.88 -0.31 -7.31
C ALA A 4 -14.42 1.12 -7.65
N PHE A 5 -13.85 1.34 -8.83
CA PHE A 5 -13.42 2.69 -9.25
C PHE A 5 -14.61 3.63 -9.41
N GLU A 6 -15.70 3.15 -10.00
CA GLU A 6 -16.94 3.92 -10.14
C GLU A 6 -17.47 4.36 -8.77
N ARG A 7 -17.54 3.44 -7.80
CA ARG A 7 -18.01 3.73 -6.44
C ARG A 7 -17.11 4.70 -5.69
N ILE A 8 -15.80 4.58 -5.83
CA ILE A 8 -14.84 5.49 -5.19
C ILE A 8 -14.96 6.90 -5.79
N ASN A 9 -15.09 6.98 -7.11
CA ASN A 9 -15.18 8.26 -7.80
C ASN A 9 -16.52 8.96 -7.55
N SER A 10 -17.64 8.23 -7.56
CA SER A 10 -18.99 8.77 -7.32
C SER A 10 -19.33 8.97 -5.84
N GLY A 11 -18.64 8.28 -4.94
CA GLY A 11 -18.85 8.39 -3.50
C GLY A 11 -18.34 9.69 -2.89
N GLU A 12 -18.70 9.94 -1.64
CA GLU A 12 -18.38 11.17 -0.90
C GLU A 12 -16.99 11.17 -0.24
N ILE A 13 -16.16 10.15 -0.50
CA ILE A 13 -14.84 10.03 0.12
C ILE A 13 -13.89 11.09 -0.47
N ASP A 14 -13.21 11.82 0.40
CA ASP A 14 -12.21 12.82 0.02
C ASP A 14 -10.91 12.17 -0.50
N GLU A 15 -10.37 11.19 0.23
CA GLU A 15 -9.12 10.48 -0.12
C GLU A 15 -9.16 9.00 0.33
N PHE A 16 -8.61 8.13 -0.51
CA PHE A 16 -8.50 6.69 -0.31
C PHE A 16 -7.03 6.26 -0.43
N LEU A 17 -6.42 5.92 0.71
CA LEU A 17 -5.03 5.51 0.79
C LEU A 17 -4.90 4.00 0.63
N VAL A 18 -4.02 3.57 -0.29
CA VAL A 18 -3.71 2.16 -0.52
C VAL A 18 -2.22 1.92 -0.56
N SER A 19 -1.77 0.71 -0.23
CA SER A 19 -0.38 0.31 -0.46
C SER A 19 -0.15 -0.13 -1.91
N ASN A 20 1.08 0.00 -2.40
CA ASN A 20 1.51 -0.52 -3.70
C ASN A 20 1.80 -2.04 -3.72
N THR A 21 1.21 -2.80 -2.80
CA THR A 21 1.37 -4.27 -2.74
C THR A 21 0.77 -4.98 -3.95
N ILE A 22 -0.24 -4.35 -4.58
CA ILE A 22 -0.81 -4.77 -5.86
C ILE A 22 -0.77 -3.56 -6.80
N PRO A 23 -0.31 -3.73 -8.05
CA PRO A 23 -0.33 -2.65 -9.04
C PRO A 23 -1.74 -2.13 -9.28
N LEU A 24 -1.90 -0.81 -9.24
CA LEU A 24 -3.17 -0.16 -9.48
C LEU A 24 -3.53 -0.24 -10.97
N LYS A 25 -4.76 -0.66 -11.29
CA LYS A 25 -5.22 -0.85 -12.67
C LYS A 25 -5.58 0.45 -13.38
N GLU A 26 -6.12 1.41 -12.63
CA GLU A 26 -6.65 2.68 -13.14
C GLU A 26 -6.28 3.82 -12.18
N GLN A 27 -6.05 5.01 -12.70
CA GLN A 27 -5.78 6.19 -11.88
C GLN A 27 -7.09 6.81 -11.39
N SER A 28 -7.10 7.34 -10.16
CA SER A 28 -8.20 8.14 -9.61
C SER A 28 -7.60 9.27 -8.79
N SER A 29 -8.14 10.48 -8.90
CA SER A 29 -7.71 11.64 -8.10
C SER A 29 -7.96 11.45 -6.60
N LYS A 30 -8.89 10.56 -6.23
CA LYS A 30 -9.20 10.22 -4.85
C LYS A 30 -8.31 9.10 -4.30
N ILE A 31 -7.53 8.41 -5.14
CA ILE A 31 -6.69 7.30 -4.69
C ILE A 31 -5.23 7.74 -4.61
N LYS A 32 -4.65 7.60 -3.42
CA LYS A 32 -3.22 7.83 -3.20
C LYS A 32 -2.53 6.53 -2.81
N VAL A 33 -1.47 6.22 -3.54
CA VAL A 33 -0.71 4.99 -3.36
C VAL A 33 0.53 5.26 -2.50
N LEU A 34 0.67 4.52 -1.40
CA LEU A 34 1.82 4.54 -0.51
C LEU A 34 2.73 3.35 -0.79
N SER A 35 4.04 3.60 -0.79
CA SER A 35 5.01 2.55 -1.03
C SER A 35 5.27 1.71 0.23
N THR A 36 5.27 0.39 0.06
CA THR A 36 5.71 -0.59 1.07
C THR A 36 7.14 -1.07 0.86
N ALA A 37 7.83 -0.55 -0.17
CA ALA A 37 9.14 -1.05 -0.59
C ALA A 37 10.21 -0.91 0.50
N SER A 38 10.23 0.19 1.27
CA SER A 38 11.19 0.38 2.36
C SER A 38 10.98 -0.65 3.48
N LEU A 39 9.73 -0.87 3.89
CA LEU A 39 9.38 -1.87 4.90
C LEU A 39 9.76 -3.28 4.46
N LEU A 40 9.39 -3.67 3.24
CA LEU A 40 9.70 -5.00 2.70
C LEU A 40 11.22 -5.20 2.51
N GLY A 41 11.93 -4.16 2.05
CA GLY A 41 13.39 -4.21 1.92
C GLY A 41 14.09 -4.42 3.26
N GLU A 42 13.63 -3.74 4.30
CA GLU A 42 14.18 -3.88 5.65
C GLU A 42 13.88 -5.26 6.26
N VAL A 43 12.69 -5.80 5.99
CA VAL A 43 12.35 -7.19 6.38
C VAL A 43 13.31 -8.19 5.71
N ILE A 44 13.55 -8.07 4.40
CA ILE A 44 14.49 -8.94 3.68
C ILE A 44 15.89 -8.84 4.27
N ARG A 45 16.38 -7.62 4.51
CA ARG A 45 17.72 -7.37 5.11
C ARG A 45 17.86 -8.04 6.47
N ARG A 46 16.85 -7.92 7.34
CA ARG A 46 16.86 -8.49 8.69
C ARG A 46 16.84 -10.01 8.69
N ILE A 47 16.00 -10.61 7.86
CA ILE A 47 15.95 -12.07 7.69
C ILE A 47 17.33 -12.59 7.24
N ASN A 48 17.94 -11.93 6.25
CA ASN A 48 19.28 -12.30 5.79
C ASN A 48 20.35 -12.20 6.88
N ASN A 49 20.20 -11.27 7.81
CA ASN A 49 21.15 -11.02 8.90
C ASN A 49 20.79 -11.73 10.23
N ASN A 50 19.72 -12.56 10.27
CA ASN A 50 19.16 -13.13 11.50
C ASN A 50 18.81 -12.08 12.58
N GLU A 51 18.44 -10.88 12.15
CA GLU A 51 17.97 -9.80 13.01
C GLU A 51 16.45 -9.94 13.25
N SER A 52 15.98 -9.51 14.41
CA SER A 52 14.54 -9.55 14.73
C SER A 52 13.75 -8.59 13.85
N VAL A 53 12.66 -9.07 13.24
CA VAL A 53 11.71 -8.23 12.48
C VAL A 53 10.70 -7.51 13.37
N ASN A 54 10.54 -7.93 14.63
CA ASN A 54 9.52 -7.36 15.53
C ASN A 54 9.73 -5.87 15.79
N SER A 55 10.97 -5.39 15.75
CA SER A 55 11.25 -3.97 15.99
C SER A 55 10.77 -3.04 14.87
N LEU A 56 10.20 -3.58 13.78
CA LEU A 56 9.55 -2.81 12.70
C LEU A 56 8.08 -2.49 12.98
N PHE A 57 7.49 -3.07 14.02
CA PHE A 57 6.06 -2.96 14.35
C PHE A 57 5.80 -2.22 15.68
N ASN A 58 6.71 -1.32 16.05
CA ASN A 58 6.61 -0.49 17.25
C ASN A 58 5.86 0.82 16.98
#